data_AF-A0A3B7R8S0-F1
#
_entry.id   AF-A0A3B7R8S0-F1
#
_cell.length_a   1.000
_cell.length_b   1.000
_cell.length_c   1.000
_cell.angle_alpha   90.00
_cell.angle_beta   90.00
_cell.angle_gamma   90.00
#
_symmetry.space_group_name_H-M   'P 1'
#
loop_
_entity.id
_entity.type
_entity.pdbx_description
1 polymer ?
#
loop_
_entity_poly.entity_id
_entity_poly.type
_entity_poly.pdbx_seq_one_letter_code
_entity_poly.pdbx_strand_id
1 'polypeptide(L)'
;MTDTYLRSLGFAPLDQNDLGGRRAFDTSWRYQHERRALDGASLFIEHPLGIASCRLSALAAPLAAQDVFATTTLHDRPGLETAIEAFYSAHGGKGEVAPPFVPYVYRPFRRRH
;
A
#
# COMPACT_ATOMS: atom_id res chain seq x y z
N MET A 1 -14.99 2.65 -1.60
CA MET A 1 -13.86 3.58 -1.44
C MET A 1 -13.22 3.82 -2.79
N THR A 2 -12.74 5.04 -3.06
CA THR A 2 -12.12 5.40 -4.33
C THR A 2 -10.61 5.58 -4.17
N ASP A 3 -9.86 5.37 -5.26
CA ASP A 3 -8.41 5.63 -5.34
C ASP A 3 -8.04 7.02 -4.80
N THR A 4 -8.85 8.03 -5.13
CA THR A 4 -8.68 9.42 -4.66
C THR A 4 -8.69 9.53 -3.14
N TYR A 5 -9.55 8.77 -2.46
CA TYR A 5 -9.63 8.83 -1.00
C TYR A 5 -8.42 8.15 -0.35
N LEU A 6 -7.96 7.00 -0.88
CA LEU A 6 -6.70 6.40 -0.42
C LEU A 6 -5.52 7.37 -0.56
N ARG A 7 -5.42 8.05 -1.71
CA ARG A 7 -4.40 9.09 -1.90
C ARG A 7 -4.50 10.24 -0.90
N SER A 8 -5.71 10.66 -0.55
CA SER A 8 -5.91 11.69 0.49
C SER A 8 -5.46 11.24 1.88
N LEU A 9 -5.46 9.94 2.15
CA LEU A 9 -4.93 9.33 3.37
C LEU A 9 -3.42 9.05 3.30
N GLY A 10 -2.71 9.53 2.27
CA GLY A 10 -1.27 9.32 2.12
C GLY A 10 -0.89 7.98 1.50
N PHE A 11 -1.83 7.26 0.88
CA PHE A 11 -1.51 6.03 0.17
C PHE A 11 -1.12 6.28 -1.29
N ALA A 12 -0.04 5.65 -1.72
CA ALA A 12 0.38 5.60 -3.12
C ALA A 12 0.20 4.18 -3.68
N PRO A 13 -0.25 4.01 -4.94
CA PRO A 13 -0.32 2.69 -5.57
C PRO A 13 1.07 2.05 -5.64
N LEU A 14 1.14 0.75 -5.34
CA LEU A 14 2.34 -0.04 -5.56
C LEU A 14 2.32 -0.52 -7.03
N ASP A 15 3.29 -0.13 -7.85
CA ASP A 15 3.34 -0.56 -9.26
C ASP A 15 3.45 -2.10 -9.33
N GLN A 16 2.59 -2.72 -10.15
CA GLN A 16 2.44 -4.17 -10.25
C GLN A 16 3.61 -4.85 -10.98
N ASN A 17 4.61 -4.09 -11.44
CA ASN A 17 5.66 -4.58 -12.34
C ASN A 17 6.86 -5.25 -11.65
N ASP A 18 7.06 -5.09 -10.33
CA ASP A 18 8.26 -5.60 -9.62
C ASP A 18 8.09 -6.98 -8.96
N LEU A 19 6.90 -7.59 -9.05
CA LEU A 19 6.71 -8.97 -8.58
C LEU A 19 7.12 -9.93 -9.69
N GLY A 20 8.38 -10.34 -9.65
CA GLY A 20 9.00 -11.28 -10.58
C GLY A 20 8.05 -12.38 -11.08
N GLY A 21 7.77 -12.34 -12.38
CA GLY A 21 7.45 -13.53 -13.19
C GLY A 21 6.10 -14.21 -12.99
N ARG A 22 5.16 -13.70 -12.19
CA ARG A 22 3.81 -14.27 -12.15
C ARG A 22 2.74 -13.19 -12.07
N ARG A 23 1.97 -13.09 -13.16
CA ARG A 23 0.80 -12.24 -13.39
C ARG A 23 -0.01 -12.00 -12.10
N ALA A 24 0.27 -10.89 -11.42
CA ALA A 24 -0.57 -10.32 -10.37
C ALA A 24 -1.52 -9.25 -10.94
N PHE A 25 -1.76 -9.28 -12.26
CA PHE A 25 -2.54 -8.27 -12.99
C PHE A 25 -4.06 -8.37 -12.78
N ASP A 26 -4.59 -9.34 -12.03
CA ASP A 26 -6.04 -9.64 -12.07
C ASP A 26 -6.82 -9.61 -10.74
N THR A 27 -6.17 -9.49 -9.56
CA THR A 27 -6.88 -9.85 -8.32
C THR A 27 -6.93 -8.82 -7.21
N SER A 28 -6.06 -7.80 -7.14
CA SER A 28 -6.13 -6.79 -6.07
C SER A 28 -5.49 -5.46 -6.44
N TRP A 29 -6.09 -4.33 -6.04
CA TRP A 29 -5.39 -3.05 -5.98
C TRP A 29 -4.56 -2.96 -4.71
N ARG A 30 -3.36 -2.40 -4.80
CA ARG A 30 -2.38 -2.39 -3.71
C ARG A 30 -1.82 -1.00 -3.52
N TYR A 31 -1.69 -0.64 -2.26
CA TYR A 31 -1.26 0.69 -1.86
C TYR A 31 -0.28 0.60 -0.70
N GLN A 32 0.67 1.52 -0.64
CA GLN A 32 1.56 1.72 0.48
C GLN A 32 1.37 3.12 1.04
N HIS A 33 1.32 3.24 2.36
CA HIS A 33 1.29 4.54 3.02
C HIS A 33 2.66 5.22 2.88
N GLU A 34 2.66 6.51 2.57
CA GLU A 34 3.85 7.33 2.39
C GLU A 34 4.70 7.45 3.65
N ARG A 35 4.20 7.04 4.82
CA ARG A 35 4.92 7.09 6.10
C ARG A 35 5.16 5.70 6.64
N ARG A 36 6.40 5.46 7.08
CA ARG A 36 6.73 4.31 7.91
C ARG A 36 6.38 4.62 9.36
N ALA A 37 6.19 3.59 10.17
CA ALA A 37 6.14 3.74 11.61
C ALA A 37 7.54 3.99 12.18
N LEU A 38 7.64 4.38 13.46
CA LEU A 38 8.93 4.71 14.09
C LEU A 38 9.87 3.51 14.21
N ASP A 39 9.32 2.30 14.30
CA ASP A 39 10.10 1.06 14.26
C ASP A 39 10.53 0.65 12.83
N GLY A 40 10.18 1.45 11.82
CA GLY A 40 10.48 1.21 10.42
C GLY A 40 9.43 0.39 9.66
N ALA A 41 8.36 -0.08 10.31
CA ALA A 41 7.31 -0.84 9.66
C ALA A 41 6.59 -0.01 8.59
N SER A 42 6.30 -0.61 7.44
CA SER A 42 5.55 0.02 6.36
C SER A 42 4.09 -0.42 6.43
N LEU A 43 3.16 0.47 6.09
CA LEU A 43 1.74 0.15 6.07
C LEU A 43 1.28 -0.09 4.64
N PHE A 44 0.68 -1.25 4.39
CA PHE A 44 0.13 -1.63 3.10
C PHE A 44 -1.39 -1.83 3.20
N ILE A 45 -2.09 -1.44 2.14
CA ILE A 45 -3.51 -1.75 1.92
C ILE A 45 -3.63 -2.61 0.67
N GLU A 46 -4.34 -3.72 0.80
CA GLU A 46 -4.81 -4.54 -0.31
C GLU A 46 -6.33 -4.43 -0.45
N HIS A 47 -6.80 -4.24 -1.67
CA HIS A 47 -8.20 -4.25 -2.05
C HIS A 47 -8.45 -5.34 -3.10
N PRO A 48 -8.92 -6.53 -2.71
CA PRO A 48 -9.21 -7.61 -3.64
C PRO A 48 -10.33 -7.23 -4.62
N LEU A 49 -10.12 -7.49 -5.91
CA LEU A 49 -11.09 -7.22 -6.96
C LEU A 49 -12.35 -8.05 -6.73
N GLY A 50 -13.51 -7.39 -6.77
CA GLY A 50 -14.81 -8.04 -6.57
C GLY A 50 -15.19 -8.28 -5.11
N ILE A 51 -14.34 -7.93 -4.13
CA ILE A 51 -14.65 -8.00 -2.71
C ILE A 51 -14.68 -6.58 -2.15
N ALA A 52 -15.80 -6.19 -1.54
CA ALA A 52 -15.97 -4.87 -0.93
C ALA A 52 -15.25 -4.77 0.43
N SER A 53 -13.95 -5.07 0.48
CA SER A 53 -13.12 -5.04 1.68
C SER A 53 -11.71 -4.52 1.40
N CYS A 54 -11.14 -3.83 2.38
CA CYS A 54 -9.74 -3.43 2.42
C CYS A 54 -9.03 -4.26 3.50
N ARG A 55 -7.86 -4.81 3.19
CA ARG A 55 -7.00 -5.54 4.13
C ARG A 55 -5.76 -4.71 4.41
N LEU A 56 -5.38 -4.60 5.68
CA LEU A 56 -4.18 -3.89 6.11
C LEU A 56 -3.12 -4.87 6.57
N SER A 57 -1.87 -4.62 6.16
CA SER A 57 -0.71 -5.43 6.53
C SER A 57 0.55 -4.58 6.68
N ALA A 58 1.50 -5.09 7.47
CA ALA A 58 2.85 -4.54 7.58
C ALA A 58 3.79 -5.04 6.47
N LEU A 59 3.37 -6.04 5.70
CA LEU A 59 4.14 -6.67 4.64
C LEU A 59 3.58 -6.32 3.27
N ALA A 60 4.47 -6.26 2.28
CA ALA A 60 4.06 -6.15 0.89
C ALA A 60 3.39 -7.47 0.44
N ALA A 61 2.41 -7.36 -0.45
CA ALA A 61 1.73 -8.52 -1.02
C ALA A 61 2.72 -9.44 -1.78
N PRO A 62 2.43 -10.75 -1.90
CA PRO A 62 1.20 -11.46 -1.50
C PRO A 62 1.02 -11.57 0.02
N LEU A 63 -0.18 -11.28 0.52
CA LEU A 63 -0.51 -11.34 1.95
C LEU A 63 -1.04 -12.73 2.31
N ALA A 64 -0.45 -13.39 3.32
CA ALA A 64 -1.10 -14.51 3.98
C ALA A 64 -2.14 -13.98 4.98
N ALA A 65 -3.13 -14.82 5.34
CA ALA A 65 -4.17 -14.42 6.30
C ALA A 65 -3.59 -13.98 7.65
N GLN A 66 -2.46 -14.56 8.06
CA GLN A 66 -1.74 -14.20 9.29
C GLN A 66 -1.06 -12.83 9.24
N ASP A 67 -0.80 -12.28 8.06
CA ASP A 67 -0.11 -11.00 7.87
C ASP A 67 -1.11 -9.83 7.87
N VAL A 68 -2.41 -10.14 7.82
CA VAL A 68 -3.50 -9.16 7.83
C VAL A 68 -3.91 -8.89 9.27
N PHE A 69 -3.58 -7.71 9.78
CA PHE A 69 -3.96 -7.33 11.14
C PHE A 69 -5.33 -6.64 11.22
N ALA A 70 -5.84 -6.12 10.10
CA ALA A 70 -7.17 -5.53 10.03
C ALA A 70 -7.82 -5.78 8.66
N THR A 71 -9.11 -6.10 8.68
CA THR A 71 -9.95 -6.14 7.47
C THR A 71 -11.13 -5.21 7.69
N THR A 72 -11.24 -4.19 6.87
CA THR A 72 -12.31 -3.18 6.94
C THR A 72 -13.19 -3.29 5.71
N THR A 73 -14.47 -2.91 5.83
CA THR A 73 -15.32 -2.85 4.64
C THR A 73 -14.92 -1.68 3.74
N LEU A 74 -15.15 -1.81 2.44
CA LEU A 74 -14.83 -0.77 1.44
C LEU A 74 -15.61 0.54 1.66
N HIS A 75 -16.66 0.54 2.49
CA HIS A 75 -17.48 1.71 2.77
C HIS A 75 -17.26 2.26 4.18
N ASP A 76 -16.56 1.53 5.03
CA ASP A 76 -16.28 1.89 6.41
C ASP A 76 -15.00 2.74 6.50
N ARG A 77 -15.14 4.00 6.12
CA ARG A 77 -14.08 5.00 6.25
C ARG A 77 -13.61 5.19 7.69
N PRO A 78 -14.49 5.36 8.69
CA PRO A 78 -14.06 5.53 10.07
C PRO A 78 -13.29 4.33 10.61
N GLY A 79 -13.72 3.11 10.26
CA GLY A 79 -13.02 1.89 10.63
C GLY A 79 -11.62 1.78 10.01
N LEU A 80 -11.45 2.31 8.79
CA LEU A 80 -10.14 2.32 8.15
C LEU A 80 -9.19 3.32 8.81
N GLU A 81 -9.65 4.55 9.05
CA GLU A 81 -8.87 5.58 9.73
C GLU A 81 -8.44 5.09 11.11
N THR A 82 -9.35 4.45 11.84
CA THR A 82 -9.07 3.83 13.14
C THR A 82 -8.02 2.72 13.02
N ALA A 83 -8.09 1.87 11.99
CA ALA A 83 -7.11 0.81 11.77
C ALA A 83 -5.71 1.36 11.43
N ILE A 84 -5.64 2.46 10.67
CA ILE A 84 -4.38 3.17 10.37
C ILE A 84 -3.78 3.76 11.64
N GLU A 85 -4.60 4.43 12.46
CA GLU A 85 -4.16 4.99 13.73
C GLU A 85 -3.70 3.92 14.71
N ALA A 86 -4.45 2.81 14.81
CA ALA A 86 -4.08 1.67 15.64
C ALA A 86 -2.74 1.06 15.21
N PHE A 87 -2.49 0.93 13.90
CA PHE A 87 -1.19 0.49 13.38
C PHE A 87 -0.07 1.41 13.86
N TYR A 88 -0.18 2.72 13.61
CA TYR A 88 0.89 3.64 14.03
C TYR A 88 1.06 3.65 15.55
N SER A 89 -0.02 3.60 16.32
CA SER A 89 0.07 3.55 17.78
C SER A 89 0.78 2.28 18.27
N ALA A 90 0.56 1.12 17.63
CA ALA A 90 1.22 -0.12 17.98
C ALA A 90 2.72 -0.14 17.61
N HIS A 91 3.09 0.58 16.55
CA HIS A 91 4.45 0.66 16.02
C HIS A 91 5.22 1.93 16.47
N GLY A 92 4.83 2.50 17.62
CA GLY A 92 5.50 3.62 18.26
C GLY A 92 5.17 5.01 17.71
N GLY A 93 4.41 5.11 16.63
CA GLY A 93 3.93 6.36 16.04
C GLY A 93 4.23 6.47 14.55
N LYS A 94 3.85 7.59 13.94
CA LYS A 94 4.20 7.93 12.56
C LYS A 94 5.67 8.37 12.50
N GLY A 95 6.49 7.64 11.77
CA GLY A 95 7.89 7.93 11.54
C GLY A 95 8.15 8.65 10.21
N GLU A 96 9.29 8.34 9.61
CA GLU A 96 9.77 8.98 8.40
C GLU A 96 8.84 8.77 7.20
N VAL A 97 8.85 9.74 6.29
CA VAL A 97 8.20 9.61 4.99
C VAL A 97 9.01 8.60 4.18
N ALA A 98 8.39 7.46 3.87
CA ALA A 98 8.90 6.50 2.90
C ALA A 98 9.25 7.26 1.61
N PRO A 99 10.43 7.03 1.03
CA PRO A 99 10.86 7.75 -0.16
C PRO A 99 9.80 7.57 -1.26
N PRO A 100 9.38 8.67 -1.92
CA PRO A 100 8.41 8.58 -3.00
C PRO A 100 8.96 7.64 -4.07
N PHE A 101 8.16 6.64 -4.46
CA PHE A 101 8.54 5.73 -5.53
C PHE A 101 8.70 6.55 -6.83
N VAL A 102 9.92 6.56 -7.37
CA VAL A 102 10.22 7.19 -8.67
C VAL A 102 10.11 6.10 -9.73
N PRO A 103 9.09 6.12 -10.61
CA PRO A 103 8.97 5.13 -11.66
C PRO A 103 10.21 5.20 -12.57
N TYR A 104 10.77 4.05 -12.90
CA TYR A 104 11.93 3.95 -13.77
C TYR A 104 11.55 4.37 -15.19
N VAL A 105 11.73 5.65 -15.52
CA VAL A 105 11.54 6.16 -16.88
C VAL A 105 12.70 5.68 -17.73
N TYR A 106 12.46 4.69 -18.59
CA TYR A 106 13.42 4.26 -19.60
C TYR A 106 13.81 5.46 -20.49
N ARG A 107 15.06 5.91 -20.39
CA ARG A 107 15.62 6.93 -21.28
C ARG A 107 16.52 6.24 -22.31
N PRO A 108 16.14 6.19 -23.60
CA PRO A 108 17.01 5.61 -24.62
C PRO A 108 18.30 6.43 -24.71
N PHE A 109 19.45 5.74 -24.66
CA PHE A 109 20.77 6.31 -24.82
C PHE A 109 20.87 6.99 -26.20
N ARG A 110 20.84 8.32 -26.26
CA ARG A 110 21.24 9.04 -27.47
C ARG A 110 22.76 9.03 -27.55
N ARG A 111 23.31 8.15 -28.39
CA ARG A 111 24.70 8.27 -28.84
C ARG A 111 24.80 9.58 -29.63
N ARG A 112 25.53 10.54 -29.06
CA ARG A 112 25.88 11.80 -29.70
C ARG A 112 26.93 11.45 -30.77
N HIS A 113 26.63 11.74 -32.03
CA HIS A 113 27.53 11.54 -33.17
C HIS A 113 28.29 12.83 -33.46
#